data_AF-A0A1X2IN25-F1
#
_entry.id   AF-A0A1X2IN25-F1
#
_cell.length_a   1.000
_cell.length_b   1.000
_cell.length_c   1.000
_cell.angle_alpha   90.00
_cell.angle_beta   90.00
_cell.angle_gamma   90.00
#
_symmetry.space_group_name_H-M   'P 1'
#
loop_
_entity.id
_entity.type
_entity.pdbx_description
1 polymer ?
#
loop_
_entity_poly.entity_id
_entity_poly.type
_entity_poly.pdbx_seq_one_letter_code
_entity_poly.pdbx_strand_id
1 'polypeptide(L)'
;MPKCNVILSTQLHGLIQIFSFDLVDHCDVCDCAFPDNATNRRKHNFGLVHINNKKRHYDWFKDPNDFINEQMNKPVCRRYMHSGYCEYKLDCRYGHIKLDKKTGNPIFPEELLEWLHAKTLEQQQQEQSHSQQIKETKREPSYKYKLPSGWKVKDLPPSLKPPPLGQDYDWSRVGTWG
;
A
#
# COMPACT_ATOMS: atom_id res chain seq x y z
N MET A 1 5.36 20.31 3.53
CA MET A 1 5.03 19.18 4.43
C MET A 1 4.61 19.77 5.78
N PRO A 2 3.33 19.77 6.17
CA PRO A 2 2.97 20.18 7.52
C PRO A 2 3.47 19.10 8.49
N LYS A 3 4.38 19.51 9.38
CA LYS A 3 5.03 18.65 10.37
C LYS A 3 3.96 18.17 11.35
N CYS A 4 3.71 16.86 11.41
CA CYS A 4 3.09 16.27 12.59
C CYS A 4 4.03 16.57 13.78
N ASN A 5 3.48 17.08 14.87
CA ASN A 5 4.23 17.40 16.09
C ASN A 5 5.04 16.17 16.52
N VAL A 6 6.33 16.18 16.22
CA VAL A 6 7.31 15.27 16.81
C VAL A 6 7.45 15.73 18.24
N ILE A 7 7.14 14.87 19.20
CA ILE A 7 7.42 15.15 20.61
C ILE A 7 8.94 15.12 20.75
N LEU A 8 9.57 16.28 20.63
CA LEU A 8 10.91 16.51 21.15
C LEU A 8 10.76 16.58 22.67
N SER A 9 11.14 15.49 23.33
CA SER A 9 11.26 15.43 24.79
C SER A 9 12.28 16.49 25.23
N THR A 10 11.81 17.63 25.73
CA THR A 10 12.69 18.64 26.34
C THR A 10 13.01 18.21 27.76
N GLN A 11 14.26 17.84 27.94
CA GLN A 11 14.91 17.42 29.16
C GLN A 11 14.83 18.52 30.23
N LEU A 12 14.11 18.26 31.33
CA LEU A 12 14.16 19.05 32.56
C LEU A 12 14.74 18.17 33.67
N HIS A 13 15.83 18.66 34.25
CA HIS A 13 16.63 17.99 35.27
C HIS A 13 15.88 17.77 36.58
N GLY A 14 16.12 16.59 37.17
CA GLY A 14 16.08 16.40 38.62
C GLY A 14 14.75 15.96 39.20
N LEU A 15 14.62 14.64 39.36
CA LEU A 15 14.01 13.89 40.49
C LEU A 15 13.31 12.64 39.95
N ILE A 16 13.81 11.47 40.39
CA ILE A 16 13.21 10.13 40.29
C ILE A 16 12.78 9.76 38.86
N GLN A 17 13.68 9.12 38.10
CA GLN A 17 13.33 8.42 36.87
C GLN A 17 12.46 7.20 37.21
N ILE A 18 11.17 7.44 37.43
CA ILE A 18 10.16 6.48 37.01
C ILE A 18 10.32 6.43 35.49
N PHE A 19 10.89 5.35 34.96
CA PHE A 19 10.78 5.05 33.53
C PHE A 19 9.29 4.80 33.28
N SER A 20 8.51 5.87 33.12
CA SER A 20 7.31 5.79 32.29
C SER A 20 7.83 5.36 30.94
N PHE A 21 7.71 4.06 30.65
CA PHE A 21 7.59 3.60 29.29
C PHE A 21 6.36 4.31 28.74
N ASP A 22 6.55 5.52 28.24
CA ASP A 22 5.56 6.16 27.40
C ASP A 22 5.42 5.20 26.22
N LEU A 23 4.37 4.37 26.27
CA LEU A 23 4.01 3.52 25.16
C LEU A 23 3.83 4.47 23.98
N VAL A 24 4.62 4.28 22.93
CA VAL A 24 4.56 5.08 21.72
C VAL A 24 3.85 4.23 20.68
N ASP A 25 2.83 4.81 20.05
CA ASP A 25 2.16 4.22 18.91
C ASP A 25 2.77 4.79 17.63
N HIS A 26 3.06 3.92 16.66
CA HIS A 26 3.69 4.27 15.40
C HIS A 26 2.73 4.04 14.25
N CYS A 27 2.68 4.99 13.30
CA CYS A 27 1.93 4.82 12.06
C CYS A 27 2.87 4.72 10.86
N ASP A 28 2.97 3.54 10.26
CA ASP A 28 3.81 3.26 9.08
C ASP A 28 3.40 4.08 7.84
N VAL A 29 2.13 4.50 7.76
CA VAL A 29 1.62 5.29 6.62
C VAL A 29 2.07 6.75 6.70
N CYS A 30 2.28 7.26 7.92
CA CYS A 30 2.61 8.65 8.17
C CYS A 30 4.05 8.84 8.68
N ASP A 31 4.78 7.74 8.91
CA ASP A 31 6.10 7.69 9.53
C ASP A 31 6.20 8.55 10.79
N CYS A 32 5.17 8.51 11.63
CA CYS A 32 5.09 9.34 12.83
C CYS A 32 4.84 8.51 14.08
N ALA A 33 5.35 9.03 15.19
CA ALA A 33 5.26 8.44 16.52
C ALA A 33 4.50 9.41 17.44
N PHE A 34 3.54 8.90 18.20
CA PHE A 34 2.76 9.69 19.15
C PHE A 34 2.48 8.88 20.42
N PRO A 35 2.13 9.53 21.55
CA PRO A 35 1.83 8.82 22.79
C PRO A 35 0.67 7.86 22.58
N ASP A 36 0.87 6.58 22.90
CA ASP A 36 -0.11 5.52 22.76
C ASP A 36 -1.27 5.78 23.69
N ASN A 37 -2.33 6.27 23.08
CA ASN A 37 -3.62 6.48 23.69
C ASN A 37 -4.65 6.19 22.60
N ALA A 38 -5.63 5.35 22.90
CA ALA A 38 -6.70 5.00 21.98
C ALA A 38 -7.41 6.24 21.39
N THR A 39 -7.51 7.33 22.16
CA THR A 39 -8.07 8.61 21.69
C THR A 39 -7.15 9.30 20.68
N ASN A 40 -5.84 9.29 20.92
CA ASN A 40 -4.84 9.88 20.01
C ASN A 40 -4.76 9.11 18.71
N ARG A 41 -4.68 7.77 18.76
CA ARG A 41 -4.72 6.90 17.58
C ARG A 41 -6.00 7.13 16.77
N ARG A 42 -7.15 7.23 17.44
CA ARG A 42 -8.43 7.55 16.78
C ARG A 42 -8.34 8.89 16.04
N LYS A 43 -7.92 9.96 16.71
CA LYS A 43 -7.76 11.29 16.10
C LYS A 43 -6.76 11.29 14.94
N HIS A 44 -5.67 10.54 15.07
CA HIS A 44 -4.68 10.37 14.00
C HIS A 44 -5.31 9.71 12.76
N ASN A 45 -5.97 8.56 12.94
CA ASN A 45 -6.56 7.78 11.83
C ASN A 45 -7.67 8.53 11.09
N PHE A 46 -8.46 9.35 11.79
CA PHE A 46 -9.50 10.20 11.18
C PHE A 46 -8.96 11.56 10.68
N GLY A 47 -7.69 11.85 10.90
CA GLY A 47 -7.06 13.08 10.44
C GLY A 47 -6.91 13.10 8.92
N LEU A 48 -7.11 14.26 8.31
CA LEU A 48 -6.97 14.46 6.86
C LEU A 48 -5.58 14.04 6.33
N VAL A 49 -4.53 14.25 7.13
CA VAL A 49 -3.17 13.86 6.78
C VAL A 49 -3.06 12.35 6.64
N HIS A 50 -3.54 11.58 7.63
CA HIS A 50 -3.53 10.12 7.56
C HIS A 50 -4.40 9.61 6.42
N ILE A 51 -5.63 10.14 6.26
CA ILE A 51 -6.53 9.75 5.17
C ILE A 51 -5.88 9.97 3.80
N ASN A 52 -5.23 11.12 3.58
CA ASN A 52 -4.57 11.43 2.32
C ASN A 52 -3.31 10.58 2.10
N ASN A 53 -2.47 10.40 3.12
CA ASN A 53 -1.29 9.55 3.03
C ASN A 53 -1.68 8.09 2.76
N LYS A 54 -2.72 7.59 3.43
CA LYS A 54 -3.29 6.27 3.21
C LYS A 54 -3.78 6.13 1.77
N LYS A 55 -4.54 7.12 1.28
CA LYS A 55 -4.97 7.14 -0.13
C LYS A 55 -3.77 7.11 -1.08
N ARG A 56 -2.76 7.96 -0.89
CA ARG A 56 -1.56 8.01 -1.74
C ARG A 56 -0.81 6.68 -1.74
N HIS A 57 -0.71 6.04 -0.56
CA HIS A 57 -0.09 4.73 -0.42
C HIS A 57 -0.82 3.69 -1.29
N TYR A 58 -2.15 3.56 -1.17
CA TYR A 58 -2.89 2.60 -1.99
C TYR A 58 -2.92 2.96 -3.47
N ASP A 59 -3.01 4.26 -3.81
CA ASP A 59 -2.96 4.74 -5.19
C ASP A 59 -1.64 4.35 -5.88
N TRP A 60 -0.53 4.23 -5.14
CA TRP A 60 0.72 3.70 -5.68
C TRP A 60 0.60 2.25 -6.15
N PHE A 61 -0.12 1.39 -5.44
CA PHE A 61 -0.20 -0.04 -5.78
C PHE A 61 -1.34 -0.40 -6.74
N LYS A 62 -2.11 0.58 -7.21
CA LYS A 62 -3.15 0.35 -8.21
C LYS A 62 -2.55 0.05 -9.59
N ASP A 63 -3.31 -0.69 -10.40
CA ASP A 63 -2.99 -0.86 -11.81
C ASP A 63 -2.96 0.52 -12.53
N PRO A 64 -1.95 0.77 -13.39
CA PRO A 64 -1.86 2.04 -14.11
C PRO A 64 -3.09 2.39 -14.93
N ASN A 65 -3.74 1.42 -15.57
CA ASN A 65 -4.92 1.67 -16.40
C ASN A 65 -6.13 2.02 -15.53
N ASP A 66 -6.33 1.29 -14.43
CA ASP A 66 -7.39 1.58 -13.47
C ASP A 66 -7.22 2.96 -12.85
N PHE A 67 -5.99 3.33 -12.48
CA PHE A 67 -5.70 4.66 -11.95
C PHE A 67 -6.02 5.76 -12.98
N ILE A 68 -5.59 5.61 -14.24
CA ILE A 68 -5.91 6.58 -15.31
C ILE A 68 -7.43 6.69 -15.51
N ASN A 69 -8.14 5.57 -15.57
CA ASN A 69 -9.59 5.54 -15.73
C ASN A 69 -10.29 6.27 -14.57
N GLU A 70 -9.84 6.06 -13.33
CA GLU A 70 -10.35 6.80 -12.17
C GLU A 70 -10.09 8.30 -12.30
N GLN A 71 -8.92 8.72 -12.79
CA GLN A 71 -8.63 10.14 -13.01
C GLN A 71 -9.47 10.75 -14.15
N MET A 72 -9.79 9.97 -15.19
CA MET A 72 -10.63 10.39 -16.32
C MET A 72 -12.10 10.52 -15.92
N ASN A 73 -12.59 9.64 -15.05
CA ASN A 73 -13.97 9.65 -14.57
C ASN A 73 -14.24 10.75 -13.52
N LYS A 74 -13.18 11.39 -12.99
CA LYS A 74 -13.35 12.52 -12.07
C LYS A 74 -13.85 13.77 -12.81
N PRO A 75 -14.70 14.58 -12.17
CA PRO A 75 -15.10 15.87 -12.72
C PRO A 75 -13.88 16.78 -12.93
N VAL A 76 -13.87 17.56 -14.00
CA VAL A 76 -12.73 18.40 -14.39
C VAL A 76 -12.37 19.45 -13.33
N CYS A 77 -11.07 19.61 -13.08
CA CYS A 77 -10.56 20.59 -12.13
C CYS A 77 -10.53 21.99 -12.75
N ARG A 78 -11.46 22.87 -12.37
CA ARG A 78 -11.52 24.26 -12.89
C ARG A 78 -10.22 25.04 -12.73
N ARG A 79 -9.54 24.88 -11.58
CA ARG A 79 -8.27 25.59 -11.30
C ARG A 79 -7.19 25.15 -12.29
N TYR A 80 -6.95 23.84 -12.41
CA TYR A 80 -5.98 23.29 -13.36
C TYR A 80 -6.32 23.59 -14.83
N MET A 81 -7.62 23.59 -15.18
CA MET A 81 -8.05 23.91 -16.54
C MET A 81 -7.75 25.37 -16.92
N HIS A 82 -7.87 26.30 -15.97
CA HIS A 82 -7.65 27.72 -16.21
C HIS A 82 -6.18 28.15 -16.07
N SER A 83 -5.50 27.73 -15.00
CA SER A 83 -4.11 28.15 -14.72
C SER A 83 -3.05 27.18 -15.24
N GLY A 84 -3.43 25.95 -15.59
CA GLY A 84 -2.47 24.86 -15.83
C GLY A 84 -1.78 24.35 -14.56
N TYR A 85 -2.16 24.83 -13.37
CA TYR A 85 -1.50 24.49 -12.11
C TYR A 85 -2.50 24.26 -10.97
N CYS A 86 -2.30 23.19 -10.21
CA CYS A 86 -3.10 22.85 -9.03
C CYS A 86 -2.20 22.38 -7.89
N GLU A 87 -2.34 22.99 -6.72
CA GLU A 87 -1.55 22.67 -5.52
C GLU A 87 -1.72 21.22 -5.03
N TYR A 88 -2.85 20.59 -5.38
CA TYR A 88 -3.16 19.21 -4.98
C TYR A 88 -2.62 18.16 -5.94
N LYS A 89 -2.10 18.52 -7.12
CA LYS A 89 -1.54 17.57 -8.11
C LYS A 89 -2.46 16.35 -8.33
N LEU A 90 -1.94 15.12 -8.23
CA LEU A 90 -2.69 13.86 -8.33
C LEU A 90 -3.61 13.56 -7.12
N ASP A 91 -3.41 14.24 -5.99
CA ASP A 91 -4.28 14.15 -4.82
C ASP A 91 -5.54 15.02 -4.94
N CYS A 92 -5.71 15.73 -6.07
CA CYS A 92 -6.89 16.54 -6.31
C CYS A 92 -8.17 15.68 -6.31
N ARG A 93 -9.24 16.23 -5.73
CA ARG A 93 -10.58 15.62 -5.83
C ARG A 93 -11.09 15.58 -7.27
N TYR A 94 -10.59 16.49 -8.12
CA TYR A 94 -11.01 16.69 -9.50
C TYR A 94 -9.95 16.17 -10.48
N GLY A 95 -10.38 15.77 -11.69
CA GLY A 95 -9.50 15.27 -12.75
C GLY A 95 -8.73 16.39 -13.45
N HIS A 96 -7.45 16.15 -13.70
CA HIS A 96 -6.55 17.06 -14.45
C HIS A 96 -6.39 16.67 -15.93
N ILE A 97 -7.12 15.65 -16.40
CA ILE A 97 -7.03 15.16 -17.78
C ILE A 97 -7.82 16.10 -18.70
N LYS A 98 -7.14 16.62 -19.72
CA LYS A 98 -7.72 17.51 -20.74
C LYS A 98 -8.07 16.68 -21.96
N LEU A 99 -9.17 16.98 -22.63
CA LEU A 99 -9.47 16.40 -23.94
C LEU A 99 -9.07 17.40 -25.02
N ASP A 100 -8.25 16.96 -25.98
CA ASP A 100 -7.96 17.78 -27.15
C ASP A 100 -9.22 17.92 -28.01
N LYS A 101 -9.61 19.16 -28.30
CA LYS A 101 -10.80 19.47 -29.11
C LYS A 101 -10.65 19.05 -30.57
N LYS A 102 -9.41 18.92 -31.07
CA LYS A 102 -9.14 18.60 -32.47
C LYS A 102 -9.01 17.11 -32.72
N THR A 103 -8.27 16.41 -31.86
CA THR A 103 -7.98 14.97 -32.03
C THR A 103 -8.88 14.07 -31.18
N GLY A 104 -9.57 14.61 -30.18
CA GLY A 104 -10.34 13.82 -29.21
C GLY A 104 -9.47 13.03 -28.21
N ASN A 105 -8.15 13.17 -28.31
CA ASN A 105 -7.22 12.41 -27.46
C ASN A 105 -7.10 13.02 -26.05
N PRO A 106 -6.97 12.18 -25.01
CA PRO A 106 -6.70 12.65 -23.66
C PRO A 106 -5.26 13.18 -23.57
N ILE A 107 -5.12 14.41 -23.12
CA ILE A 107 -3.87 15.06 -22.73
C ILE A 107 -3.71 14.86 -21.22
N PHE A 108 -2.71 14.07 -20.86
CA PHE A 108 -2.37 13.79 -19.48
C PHE A 108 -1.56 14.94 -18.85
N PRO A 109 -1.77 15.24 -17.55
CA PRO A 109 -0.97 16.23 -16.85
C PRO A 109 0.46 15.68 -16.61
N GLU A 110 1.44 16.59 -16.47
CA GLU A 110 2.84 16.23 -16.29
C GLU A 110 3.06 15.31 -15.08
N GLU A 111 2.34 15.55 -13.98
CA GLU A 111 2.47 14.74 -12.77
C GLU A 111 2.00 13.28 -12.98
N LEU A 112 1.04 13.05 -13.88
CA LEU A 112 0.58 11.69 -14.21
C LEU A 112 1.60 10.97 -15.09
N LEU A 113 2.26 11.69 -15.99
CA LEU A 113 3.33 11.12 -16.82
C LEU A 113 4.53 10.72 -15.97
N GLU A 114 4.93 11.56 -15.01
CA GLU A 114 5.98 11.23 -14.04
C GLU A 114 5.63 9.98 -13.22
N TRP A 115 4.39 9.88 -12.74
CA TRP A 115 3.92 8.70 -12.00
C TRP A 115 3.97 7.43 -12.84
N LEU A 116 3.53 7.47 -14.10
CA LEU A 116 3.59 6.32 -15.02
C LEU A 116 5.03 5.88 -15.31
N HIS A 117 5.93 6.84 -15.49
CA HIS A 117 7.35 6.54 -15.70
C HIS A 117 7.95 5.87 -14.46
N ALA A 118 7.66 6.40 -13.26
CA ALA A 118 8.12 5.80 -12.01
C ALA A 118 7.60 4.36 -11.82
N LYS A 119 6.32 4.11 -12.15
CA LYS A 119 5.73 2.75 -12.14
C LYS A 119 6.47 1.79 -13.07
N THR A 120 6.77 2.25 -14.28
CA THR A 120 7.49 1.45 -15.28
C THR A 120 8.89 1.08 -14.79
N LEU A 121 9.59 2.01 -14.13
CA LEU A 121 10.92 1.75 -13.56
C LEU A 121 10.87 0.73 -12.41
N GLU A 122 9.87 0.80 -11.54
CA GLU A 122 9.69 -0.20 -10.46
C GLU A 122 9.45 -1.60 -11.01
N GLN A 123 8.58 -1.72 -12.03
CA GLN A 123 8.29 -3.01 -12.67
C GLN A 123 9.57 -3.62 -13.26
N GLN A 124 10.39 -2.83 -13.94
CA GLN A 124 11.67 -3.31 -14.49
C GLN A 124 12.64 -3.77 -13.40
N GLN A 125 12.72 -3.07 -12.25
CA GLN A 125 13.57 -3.48 -11.13
C GLN A 125 13.06 -4.77 -10.46
N GLN A 126 11.74 -4.91 -10.32
CA GLN A 126 11.11 -6.12 -9.80
C GLN A 126 11.35 -7.31 -10.73
N GLU A 127 11.19 -7.14 -12.05
CA GLU A 127 11.50 -8.20 -13.02
C GLU A 127 12.97 -8.61 -12.99
N GLN A 128 13.90 -7.67 -12.84
CA GLN A 128 15.33 -7.96 -12.74
C GLN A 128 15.69 -8.72 -11.46
N SER A 129 15.12 -8.35 -10.31
CA SER A 129 15.33 -9.04 -9.03
C SER A 129 14.65 -10.41 -8.99
N HIS A 130 13.43 -10.53 -9.54
CA HIS A 130 12.71 -11.79 -9.64
C HIS A 130 13.38 -12.75 -10.64
N SER A 131 14.02 -12.24 -11.69
CA SER A 131 14.82 -13.05 -12.63
C SER A 131 16.10 -13.62 -12.00
N GLN A 132 16.72 -12.91 -11.05
CA GLN A 132 17.85 -13.41 -10.27
C GLN A 132 17.39 -14.45 -9.24
N GLN A 133 16.26 -14.23 -8.58
CA GLN A 133 15.64 -15.23 -7.71
C GLN A 133 15.17 -16.48 -8.47
N ILE A 134 14.59 -16.37 -9.67
CA ILE A 134 14.16 -17.52 -10.49
C ILE A 134 15.37 -18.38 -10.94
N LYS A 135 16.55 -17.77 -11.14
CA LYS A 135 17.77 -18.54 -11.46
C LYS A 135 18.33 -19.29 -10.23
N GLU A 136 18.09 -18.81 -9.02
CA GLU A 136 18.45 -19.51 -7.78
C GLU A 136 17.37 -20.53 -7.33
N THR A 137 16.08 -20.30 -7.62
CA THR A 137 14.98 -21.22 -7.26
C THR A 137 14.74 -22.37 -8.24
N LYS A 138 15.49 -22.49 -9.34
CA LYS A 138 15.60 -23.76 -10.09
C LYS A 138 16.28 -24.88 -9.29
N ARG A 139 16.81 -24.59 -8.10
CA ARG A 139 16.84 -25.58 -7.02
C ARG A 139 15.53 -25.43 -6.26
N GLU A 140 14.50 -26.14 -6.69
CA GLU A 140 13.28 -26.32 -5.89
C GLU A 140 13.71 -26.69 -4.46
N PRO A 141 13.56 -25.80 -3.45
CA PRO A 141 13.55 -26.30 -2.10
C PRO A 141 12.25 -27.07 -2.07
N SER A 142 12.35 -28.40 -2.12
CA SER A 142 11.25 -29.29 -1.77
C SER A 142 10.84 -28.93 -0.36
N TYR A 143 9.97 -27.92 -0.21
CA TYR A 143 9.37 -27.53 1.04
C TYR A 143 8.34 -28.61 1.35
N LYS A 144 8.84 -29.78 1.75
CA LYS A 144 8.06 -30.74 2.51
C LYS A 144 7.74 -30.03 3.81
N TYR A 145 6.56 -29.43 3.88
CA TYR A 145 6.02 -28.91 5.13
C TYR A 145 6.01 -30.06 6.14
N LYS A 146 6.91 -29.98 7.13
CA LYS A 146 6.95 -30.94 8.23
C LYS A 146 6.11 -30.37 9.34
N LEU A 147 5.23 -31.20 9.89
CA LEU A 147 4.53 -30.86 11.11
C LEU A 147 5.53 -30.59 12.25
N PRO A 148 5.22 -29.67 13.19
CA PRO A 148 6.00 -29.49 14.41
C PRO A 148 6.23 -30.80 15.16
N SER A 149 7.36 -30.90 15.87
CA SER A 149 7.72 -32.11 16.61
C SER A 149 6.59 -32.56 17.55
N GLY A 150 6.23 -33.85 17.49
CA GLY A 150 5.14 -34.44 18.29
C GLY A 150 3.78 -34.54 17.60
N TRP A 151 3.58 -33.88 16.45
CA TRP A 151 2.32 -33.95 15.70
C TRP A 151 2.41 -35.01 14.60
N LYS A 152 1.47 -35.96 14.58
CA LYS A 152 1.37 -36.98 13.51
C LYS A 152 0.21 -36.64 12.58
N VAL A 153 0.34 -36.96 11.29
CA VAL A 153 -0.68 -36.67 10.25
C VAL A 153 -2.08 -37.22 10.61
N LYS A 154 -2.11 -38.35 11.32
CA LYS A 154 -3.34 -39.01 11.80
C LYS A 154 -4.09 -38.25 12.89
N ASP A 155 -3.40 -37.38 13.62
CA ASP A 155 -3.94 -36.66 14.79
C ASP A 155 -4.46 -35.25 14.39
N LEU A 156 -4.37 -34.86 13.10
CA LEU A 156 -4.95 -33.61 12.61
C LEU A 156 -6.47 -33.72 12.41
N PRO A 157 -7.20 -32.61 12.64
CA PRO A 157 -8.60 -32.52 12.24
C PRO A 157 -8.74 -32.68 10.71
N PRO A 158 -9.90 -33.17 10.22
CA PRO A 158 -10.13 -33.44 8.79
C PRO A 158 -9.78 -32.27 7.86
N SER A 159 -10.01 -31.03 8.30
CA SER A 159 -9.73 -29.81 7.53
C SER A 159 -8.24 -29.48 7.36
N LEU A 160 -7.35 -30.08 8.16
CA LEU A 160 -5.90 -29.85 8.11
C LEU A 160 -5.12 -31.05 7.57
N LYS A 161 -5.80 -32.11 7.14
CA LYS A 161 -5.12 -33.24 6.49
C LYS A 161 -4.68 -32.80 5.09
N PRO A 162 -3.43 -33.10 4.68
CA PRO A 162 -3.01 -32.82 3.32
C PRO A 162 -3.89 -33.61 2.34
N PRO A 163 -4.12 -33.08 1.12
CA PRO A 163 -4.85 -33.80 0.09
C PRO A 163 -4.14 -35.15 -0.20
N PRO A 164 -4.90 -36.24 -0.43
CA PRO A 164 -4.33 -37.54 -0.70
C PRO A 164 -3.47 -37.49 -1.97
N LEU A 165 -2.22 -37.95 -1.86
CA LEU A 165 -1.28 -37.99 -2.99
C LEU A 165 -1.78 -38.98 -4.04
N GLY A 166 -1.94 -38.53 -5.29
CA GLY A 166 -2.29 -39.38 -6.44
C GLY A 166 -3.76 -39.36 -6.86
N GLN A 167 -4.61 -38.56 -6.20
CA GLN A 167 -5.95 -38.24 -6.70
C GLN A 167 -5.95 -36.83 -7.29
N ASP A 168 -6.55 -36.68 -8.46
CA ASP A 168 -6.88 -35.41 -9.07
C ASP A 168 -7.90 -34.68 -8.19
N TYR A 169 -7.49 -33.54 -7.65
CA TYR A 169 -8.38 -32.70 -6.86
C TYR A 169 -9.36 -32.02 -7.81
N ASP A 170 -10.66 -32.26 -7.67
CA ASP A 170 -11.69 -31.62 -8.47
C ASP A 170 -11.88 -30.17 -8.04
N TRP A 171 -11.25 -29.25 -8.78
CA TRP A 171 -11.33 -27.81 -8.56
C TRP A 171 -12.64 -27.19 -9.08
N SER A 172 -13.56 -27.97 -9.66
CA SER A 172 -14.84 -27.43 -10.17
C SER A 172 -15.78 -26.93 -9.07
N ARG A 173 -15.52 -27.30 -7.81
CA ARG A 173 -16.37 -26.98 -6.65
C ARG A 173 -15.73 -26.02 -5.64
N VAL A 174 -14.60 -25.37 -5.94
CA VAL A 174 -14.08 -24.35 -5.02
C VAL A 174 -14.94 -23.09 -5.13
N GLY A 175 -15.38 -22.57 -3.98
CA GLY A 175 -16.14 -21.33 -3.94
C GLY A 175 -15.29 -20.18 -4.47
N THR A 176 -15.82 -19.43 -5.44
CA THR A 176 -15.25 -18.16 -5.85
C THR A 176 -15.46 -17.16 -4.73
N TRP A 177 -14.38 -16.62 -4.16
CA TRP A 177 -14.48 -15.47 -3.27
C TRP A 177 -14.89 -14.26 -4.14
N GLY A 178 -16.06 -13.70 -3.86
CA GLY A 178 -16.59 -12.48 -4.48
C GLY A 178 -16.45 -11.28 -3.55
#